data_AF-A0A534XFC1-F1
#
_entry.id   AF-A0A534XFC1-F1
#
_cell.length_a   1.000
_cell.length_b   1.000
_cell.length_c   1.000
_cell.angle_alpha   90.00
_cell.angle_beta   90.00
_cell.angle_gamma   90.00
#
_symmetry.space_group_name_H-M   'P 1'
#
loop_
_entity.id
_entity.type
_entity.pdbx_description
1 polymer ?
#
loop_
_entity_poly.entity_id
_entity_poly.type
_entity_poly.pdbx_seq_one_letter_code
_entity_poly.pdbx_strand_id
1 'polypeptide(L)'
;MGAQLSAQSLGSGDRMTRVPAILILLVGATAFFFWLTRSGAGAEGTERVFRFGQEWSFVGRSSDPEPTLIIVRVETLPRIGEVIHISVRGVRIRNSHAAEGYVDTLPHLPFSPAALQRSVTRLVADSVTLPDFKPGYEEWRRAQGGAFTVSVREALDLAEQAVK
;
A
#
# COMPACT_ATOMS: atom_id res chain seq x y z
N MET A 1 40.10 59.81 -39.88
CA MET A 1 39.08 60.83 -39.54
C MET A 1 37.83 60.05 -39.16
N GLY A 2 37.61 59.68 -37.90
CA GLY A 2 37.28 60.57 -36.76
C GLY A 2 35.75 60.72 -36.74
N ALA A 3 34.98 60.38 -35.72
CA ALA A 3 35.26 60.02 -34.33
C ALA A 3 34.13 59.13 -33.77
N GLN A 4 34.47 58.34 -32.75
CA GLN A 4 33.57 57.63 -31.85
C GLN A 4 32.75 58.61 -30.99
N LEU A 5 31.53 58.22 -30.61
CA LEU A 5 31.03 58.49 -29.26
C LEU A 5 30.34 57.25 -28.70
N SER A 6 30.78 56.89 -27.49
CA SER A 6 30.40 55.75 -26.68
C SER A 6 29.35 56.12 -25.62
N ALA A 7 28.81 55.07 -24.99
CA ALA A 7 28.35 54.99 -23.59
C ALA A 7 26.86 55.25 -23.25
N GLN A 8 26.14 54.13 -23.06
CA GLN A 8 25.43 53.65 -21.85
C GLN A 8 24.87 54.62 -20.79
N SER A 9 23.60 54.39 -20.41
CA SER A 9 23.06 54.41 -19.02
C SER A 9 21.57 53.97 -19.08
N LEU A 10 21.20 52.75 -18.68
CA LEU A 10 20.74 52.32 -17.34
C LEU A 10 19.40 52.93 -16.86
N GLY A 11 18.41 52.04 -16.71
CA GLY A 11 17.47 52.05 -15.59
C GLY A 11 16.03 52.47 -15.89
N SER A 12 15.11 51.51 -15.82
CA SER A 12 14.10 51.41 -14.75
C SER A 12 12.91 50.55 -15.20
N GLY A 13 12.46 49.63 -14.35
CA GLY A 13 11.10 49.08 -14.47
C GLY A 13 11.01 47.57 -14.61
N ASP A 14 11.28 46.90 -13.50
CA ASP A 14 10.81 45.59 -13.09
C ASP A 14 9.37 45.21 -13.54
N ARG A 15 9.13 43.89 -13.61
CA ARG A 15 7.84 43.15 -13.65
C ARG A 15 7.21 42.81 -15.01
N MET A 16 7.68 41.68 -15.52
CA MET A 16 6.92 40.44 -15.71
C MET A 16 5.37 40.54 -15.67
N THR A 17 4.78 39.87 -16.66
CA THR A 17 3.38 39.39 -16.77
C THR A 17 2.43 40.28 -17.56
N ARG A 18 2.05 39.79 -18.76
CA ARG A 18 0.66 39.60 -19.20
C ARG A 18 0.68 38.98 -20.60
N VAL A 19 0.62 37.66 -20.63
CA VAL A 19 0.25 36.89 -21.84
C VAL A 19 -1.19 37.27 -22.19
N PRO A 20 -1.52 37.63 -23.44
CA PRO A 20 -2.86 38.07 -23.77
C PRO A 20 -3.86 36.90 -23.75
N ALA A 21 -5.06 37.27 -23.28
CA ALA A 21 -6.22 36.44 -23.02
C ALA A 21 -6.66 35.59 -24.23
N ILE A 22 -6.87 34.30 -23.98
CA ILE A 22 -7.64 33.42 -24.86
C ILE A 22 -9.11 33.77 -24.69
N LEU A 23 -9.70 34.21 -25.80
CA LEU A 23 -11.12 34.51 -25.97
C LEU A 23 -11.96 33.23 -25.77
N ILE A 24 -12.73 33.20 -24.67
CA ILE A 24 -13.74 32.17 -24.40
C ILE A 24 -15.04 32.58 -25.08
N LEU A 25 -15.49 31.82 -26.09
CA LEU A 25 -16.85 31.87 -26.63
C LEU A 25 -17.62 30.64 -26.16
N LEU A 26 -18.58 30.89 -25.26
CA LEU A 26 -19.54 29.95 -24.70
C LEU A 26 -20.75 29.83 -25.64
N VAL A 27 -21.03 28.63 -26.19
CA VAL A 27 -22.38 28.02 -26.25
C VAL A 27 -22.24 26.50 -26.50
N GLY A 28 -22.84 25.67 -25.64
CA GLY A 28 -23.24 24.29 -25.99
C GLY A 28 -22.65 23.22 -25.08
N ALA A 29 -23.42 22.82 -24.07
CA ALA A 29 -23.01 21.99 -22.96
C ALA A 29 -22.63 20.53 -23.32
N THR A 30 -21.72 19.99 -22.50
CA THR A 30 -21.32 18.58 -22.34
C THR A 30 -20.51 17.94 -23.48
N ALA A 31 -19.27 17.58 -23.16
CA ALA A 31 -18.44 16.55 -23.80
C ALA A 31 -17.34 16.95 -24.81
N PHE A 32 -16.90 18.21 -24.85
CA PHE A 32 -15.70 18.58 -25.62
C PHE A 32 -14.75 19.54 -24.89
N PHE A 33 -14.58 19.32 -23.59
CA PHE A 33 -13.44 19.83 -22.82
C PHE A 33 -13.18 18.90 -21.62
N PHE A 34 -13.35 17.58 -21.82
CA PHE A 34 -12.73 16.59 -20.96
C PHE A 34 -11.23 16.56 -21.30
N TRP A 35 -10.56 17.61 -20.86
CA TRP A 35 -9.28 17.52 -20.17
C TRP A 35 -8.37 16.42 -20.72
N LEU A 36 -7.62 16.80 -21.74
CA LEU A 36 -6.49 16.07 -22.30
C LEU A 36 -5.31 15.99 -21.30
N THR A 37 -5.59 15.69 -20.04
CA THR A 37 -4.59 15.38 -19.02
C THR A 37 -5.12 14.40 -17.97
N ARG A 38 -6.00 13.43 -18.31
CA ARG A 38 -5.99 12.17 -17.53
C ARG A 38 -4.73 11.37 -17.88
N SER A 39 -3.58 12.02 -17.82
CA SER A 39 -2.45 11.53 -17.07
C SER A 39 -2.97 11.13 -15.69
N GLY A 40 -3.60 9.95 -15.62
CA GLY A 40 -3.38 9.11 -14.48
C GLY A 40 -1.88 8.89 -14.44
N ALA A 41 -1.17 9.82 -13.81
CA ALA A 41 0.05 9.49 -13.12
C ALA A 41 -0.36 8.23 -12.34
N GLY A 42 0.13 7.08 -12.80
CA GLY A 42 0.09 5.88 -11.98
C GLY A 42 0.56 6.36 -10.62
N ALA A 43 -0.24 6.10 -9.59
CA ALA A 43 0.22 6.33 -8.24
C ALA A 43 1.51 5.51 -8.12
N GLU A 44 2.66 6.17 -8.27
CA GLU A 44 3.91 5.68 -7.73
C GLU A 44 3.67 5.70 -6.22
N GLY A 45 3.05 4.63 -5.74
CA GLY A 45 2.80 4.43 -4.34
C GLY A 45 4.17 4.37 -3.71
N THR A 46 4.47 5.34 -2.86
CA THR A 46 5.61 5.24 -1.97
C THR A 46 5.56 3.87 -1.29
N GLU A 47 6.64 3.11 -1.43
CA GLU A 47 6.77 1.83 -0.76
C GLU A 47 6.58 2.06 0.74
N ARG A 48 5.58 1.39 1.34
CA ARG A 48 5.26 1.62 2.76
C ARG A 48 6.25 0.84 3.60
N VAL A 49 6.80 1.51 4.60
CA VAL A 49 7.61 0.85 5.63
C VAL A 49 6.67 0.28 6.68
N PHE A 50 6.64 -1.05 6.78
CA PHE A 50 5.86 -1.75 7.80
C PHE A 50 6.58 -1.74 9.14
N ARG A 51 5.84 -1.44 10.21
CA ARG A 51 6.37 -1.40 11.58
C ARG A 51 5.59 -2.35 12.48
N PHE A 52 6.32 -3.00 13.38
CA PHE A 52 5.75 -3.82 14.43
C PHE A 52 4.61 -3.08 15.18
N GLY A 53 3.52 -3.78 15.44
CA GLY A 53 2.34 -3.26 16.13
C GLY A 53 1.34 -2.54 15.22
N GLN A 54 1.69 -2.19 13.98
CA GLN A 54 0.74 -1.53 13.09
C GLN A 54 -0.41 -2.46 12.70
N GLU A 55 -1.61 -1.90 12.62
CA GLU A 55 -2.78 -2.56 12.07
C GLU A 55 -3.19 -1.93 10.74
N TRP A 56 -3.49 -2.78 9.75
CA TRP A 56 -3.86 -2.37 8.40
C TRP A 56 -5.14 -3.06 7.95
N SER A 57 -6.00 -2.33 7.24
CA SER A 57 -7.13 -2.94 6.53
C SER A 57 -6.67 -3.46 5.17
N PHE A 58 -7.35 -4.49 4.67
CA PHE A 58 -7.16 -5.00 3.32
C PHE A 58 -8.50 -5.44 2.72
N VAL A 59 -8.52 -5.75 1.42
CA VAL A 59 -9.71 -6.30 0.78
C VAL A 59 -9.68 -7.83 0.93
N GLY A 60 -10.53 -8.37 1.81
CA GLY A 60 -10.70 -9.80 1.98
C GLY A 60 -11.67 -10.43 0.98
N ARG A 61 -12.19 -11.60 1.35
CA ARG A 61 -13.22 -12.35 0.60
C ARG A 61 -14.60 -11.86 1.01
N SER A 62 -15.64 -12.19 0.23
CA SER A 62 -17.02 -11.76 0.54
C SER A 62 -17.55 -12.29 1.87
N SER A 63 -16.97 -13.36 2.41
CA SER A 63 -17.31 -13.94 3.71
C SER A 63 -16.60 -13.26 4.90
N ASP A 64 -15.58 -12.45 4.62
CA ASP A 64 -14.75 -11.78 5.63
C ASP A 64 -15.40 -10.43 5.97
N PRO A 65 -15.94 -10.24 7.18
CA PRO A 65 -16.76 -9.07 7.51
C PRO A 65 -16.00 -7.73 7.46
N GLU A 66 -14.91 -7.63 8.20
CA GLU A 66 -14.06 -6.43 8.29
C GLU A 66 -12.61 -6.86 8.52
N PRO A 67 -11.93 -7.36 7.48
CA PRO A 67 -10.64 -8.00 7.65
C PRO A 67 -9.52 -6.99 7.86
N THR A 68 -8.73 -7.22 8.92
CA THR A 68 -7.51 -6.46 9.20
C THR A 68 -6.33 -7.39 9.47
N LEU A 69 -5.13 -6.83 9.36
CA LEU A 69 -3.90 -7.51 9.72
C LEU A 69 -3.06 -6.66 10.67
N ILE A 70 -2.33 -7.32 11.55
CA ILE A 70 -1.41 -6.72 12.52
C ILE A 70 0.01 -7.16 12.18
N ILE A 71 0.94 -6.23 12.09
CA ILE A 71 2.37 -6.55 11.92
C ILE A 71 2.92 -7.06 13.25
N VAL A 72 3.13 -8.37 13.37
CA VAL A 72 3.59 -9.00 14.62
C VAL A 72 5.10 -9.17 14.69
N ARG A 73 5.81 -9.10 13.56
CA ARG A 73 7.27 -9.11 13.49
C ARG A 73 7.75 -8.63 12.11
N VAL A 74 8.92 -7.99 12.08
CA VAL A 74 9.67 -7.65 10.86
C VAL A 74 11.09 -8.15 11.05
N GLU A 75 11.60 -8.95 10.12
CA GLU A 75 12.98 -9.41 10.18
C GLU A 75 13.59 -9.64 8.81
N THR A 76 14.91 -9.61 8.73
CA THR A 76 15.66 -9.89 7.50
C THR A 76 16.46 -11.17 7.67
N LEU A 77 16.21 -12.14 6.81
CA LEU A 77 16.90 -13.43 6.81
C LEU A 77 17.86 -13.53 5.62
N PRO A 78 19.08 -14.09 5.81
CA PRO A 78 20.09 -14.15 4.75
C PRO A 78 19.64 -14.81 3.44
N ARG A 79 18.70 -15.77 3.49
CA ARG A 79 18.29 -16.55 2.32
C ARG A 79 17.06 -16.01 1.58
N ILE A 80 16.15 -15.35 2.29
CA ILE A 80 14.84 -14.97 1.74
C ILE A 80 14.54 -13.47 1.85
N GLY A 81 15.48 -12.69 2.38
CA GLY A 81 15.37 -11.24 2.51
C GLY A 81 14.47 -10.83 3.67
N GLU A 82 13.85 -9.65 3.54
CA GLU A 82 12.91 -9.13 4.53
C GLU A 82 11.62 -9.94 4.52
N VAL A 83 11.14 -10.29 5.72
CA VAL A 83 9.90 -11.00 5.97
C VAL A 83 9.08 -10.20 6.97
N ILE A 84 7.84 -9.92 6.58
CA ILE A 84 6.85 -9.28 7.42
C ILE A 84 5.90 -10.36 7.92
N HIS A 85 5.93 -10.61 9.22
CA HIS A 85 5.00 -11.54 9.84
C HIS A 85 3.76 -10.79 10.28
N ILE A 86 2.60 -11.33 9.92
CA ILE A 86 1.31 -10.74 10.25
C ILE A 86 0.46 -11.73 11.04
N SER A 87 -0.46 -11.18 11.82
CA SER A 87 -1.69 -11.88 12.23
C SER A 87 -2.86 -11.28 11.48
N VAL A 88 -3.83 -12.09 11.08
CA VAL A 88 -5.05 -11.66 10.39
C VAL A 88 -6.25 -11.92 11.28
N ARG A 89 -7.19 -10.97 11.35
CA ARG A 89 -8.45 -11.09 12.09
C ARG A 89 -9.63 -10.56 11.27
N GLY A 90 -10.85 -10.84 11.72
CA GLY A 90 -12.06 -10.41 11.01
C GLY A 90 -12.26 -11.15 9.69
N VAL A 91 -11.80 -12.41 9.62
CA VAL A 91 -11.97 -13.31 8.48
C VAL A 91 -12.91 -14.45 8.83
N ARG A 92 -13.28 -15.28 7.85
CA ARG A 92 -13.94 -16.57 8.10
C ARG A 92 -13.24 -17.67 7.32
N ILE A 93 -12.33 -18.39 7.98
CA ILE A 93 -11.57 -19.50 7.40
C ILE A 93 -12.26 -20.80 7.77
N ARG A 94 -12.84 -21.50 6.80
CA ARG A 94 -13.47 -22.81 7.08
C ARG A 94 -12.43 -23.77 7.65
N ASN A 95 -12.79 -24.46 8.72
CA ASN A 95 -11.91 -25.40 9.41
C ASN A 95 -12.77 -26.51 10.02
N SER A 96 -12.60 -27.75 9.54
CA SER A 96 -13.40 -28.91 9.97
C SER A 96 -13.10 -29.34 11.41
N HIS A 97 -11.99 -28.87 11.99
CA HIS A 97 -11.60 -29.12 13.37
C HIS A 97 -12.08 -28.03 14.35
N ALA A 98 -12.58 -26.89 13.85
CA ALA A 98 -13.11 -25.82 14.69
C ALA A 98 -14.55 -26.11 15.14
N ALA A 99 -14.89 -25.80 16.39
CA ALA A 99 -16.22 -26.05 16.94
C ALA A 99 -17.35 -25.35 16.14
N GLU A 100 -17.09 -24.15 15.63
CA GLU A 100 -18.03 -23.39 14.80
C GLU A 100 -17.93 -23.71 13.30
N GLY A 101 -17.04 -24.63 12.91
CA GLY A 101 -16.74 -24.96 11.51
C GLY A 101 -15.91 -23.91 10.77
N TYR A 102 -15.49 -22.84 11.45
CA TYR A 102 -14.56 -21.84 10.95
C TYR A 102 -13.71 -21.25 12.09
N VAL A 103 -12.62 -20.59 11.72
CA VAL A 103 -11.84 -19.70 12.60
C VAL A 103 -11.88 -18.28 12.04
N ASP A 104 -11.84 -17.30 12.93
CA ASP A 104 -11.92 -15.87 12.57
C ASP A 104 -10.58 -15.14 12.56
N THR A 105 -9.54 -15.85 13.00
CA THR A 105 -8.20 -15.33 13.22
C THR A 105 -7.17 -16.33 12.71
N LEU A 106 -6.15 -15.83 12.01
CA LEU A 106 -4.92 -16.56 11.72
C LEU A 106 -3.77 -15.89 12.47
N PRO A 107 -3.17 -16.57 13.47
CA PRO A 107 -2.25 -15.94 14.41
C PRO A 107 -0.89 -15.59 13.78
N HIS A 108 -0.47 -16.31 12.73
CA HIS A 108 0.83 -16.09 12.12
C HIS A 108 0.84 -16.45 10.63
N LEU A 109 1.24 -15.49 9.79
CA LEU A 109 1.51 -15.68 8.37
C LEU A 109 2.74 -14.83 7.95
N PRO A 110 3.75 -15.41 7.28
CA PRO A 110 4.93 -14.67 6.79
C PRO A 110 4.72 -14.14 5.36
N PHE A 111 5.02 -12.87 5.10
CA PHE A 111 4.89 -12.25 3.77
C PHE A 111 6.16 -11.53 3.33
N SER A 112 6.38 -11.50 2.03
CA SER A 112 7.32 -10.54 1.43
C SER A 112 6.75 -9.11 1.52
N PRO A 113 7.60 -8.07 1.62
CA PRO A 113 7.16 -6.67 1.67
C PRO A 113 6.30 -6.30 0.46
N ALA A 114 6.71 -6.71 -0.73
CA ALA A 114 6.00 -6.41 -1.98
C ALA A 114 4.59 -7.04 -2.02
N ALA A 115 4.42 -8.25 -1.50
CA ALA A 115 3.12 -8.90 -1.41
C ALA A 115 2.18 -8.17 -0.44
N LEU A 116 2.72 -7.78 0.71
CA LEU A 116 1.95 -7.07 1.73
C LEU A 116 1.56 -5.66 1.25
N GLN A 117 2.49 -4.96 0.58
CA GLN A 117 2.28 -3.64 -0.01
C GLN A 117 1.10 -3.60 -0.99
N ARG A 118 0.96 -4.66 -1.82
CA ARG A 118 -0.15 -4.80 -2.78
C ARG A 118 -1.47 -5.21 -2.11
N SER A 119 -1.42 -5.70 -0.88
CA SER A 119 -2.60 -6.22 -0.17
C SER A 119 -3.27 -5.17 0.71
N VAL A 120 -2.48 -4.34 1.41
CA VAL A 120 -3.01 -3.36 2.36
C VAL A 120 -3.61 -2.14 1.66
N THR A 121 -4.65 -1.60 2.27
CA THR A 121 -5.40 -0.44 1.75
C THR A 121 -5.21 0.81 2.59
N ARG A 122 -5.34 0.69 3.91
CA ARG A 122 -5.31 1.82 4.83
C ARG A 122 -4.72 1.39 6.17
N LEU A 123 -3.89 2.26 6.76
CA LEU A 123 -3.44 2.11 8.14
C LEU A 123 -4.64 2.36 9.07
N VAL A 124 -4.93 1.39 9.93
CA VAL A 124 -6.01 1.46 10.92
C VAL A 124 -5.48 2.05 12.22
N ALA A 125 -4.33 1.57 12.67
CA ALA A 125 -3.67 2.03 13.89
C ALA A 125 -2.15 1.86 13.80
N ASP A 126 -1.40 2.75 14.44
CA ASP A 126 0.06 2.66 14.49
C ASP A 126 0.57 1.65 15.51
N SER A 127 -0.24 1.28 16.51
CA SER A 127 0.09 0.30 17.54
C SER A 127 -1.18 -0.29 18.13
N VAL A 128 -1.22 -1.61 18.27
CA VAL A 128 -2.31 -2.35 18.93
C VAL A 128 -1.75 -3.44 19.83
N THR A 129 -2.57 -3.93 20.76
CA THR A 129 -2.24 -5.14 21.53
C THR A 129 -2.12 -6.33 20.58
N LEU A 130 -1.01 -7.06 20.71
CA LEU A 130 -0.72 -8.18 19.82
C LEU A 130 -1.45 -9.45 20.24
N PRO A 131 -1.92 -10.26 19.28
CA PRO A 131 -2.36 -11.61 19.56
C PRO A 131 -1.16 -12.51 19.90
N ASP A 132 -1.43 -13.71 20.42
CA ASP A 132 -0.38 -14.69 20.62
C ASP A 132 0.01 -15.36 19.28
N PHE A 133 1.06 -14.82 18.65
CA PHE A 133 1.61 -15.31 17.39
C PHE A 133 2.83 -16.23 17.58
N LYS A 134 3.34 -16.34 18.81
CA LYS A 134 4.63 -16.99 19.10
C LYS A 134 4.66 -18.46 18.68
N PRO A 135 3.62 -19.29 18.94
CA PRO A 135 3.66 -20.70 18.56
C PRO A 135 3.86 -20.92 17.05
N GLY A 136 3.07 -20.23 16.21
CA GLY A 136 3.18 -20.33 14.76
C GLY A 136 4.51 -19.78 14.23
N TYR A 137 5.00 -18.69 14.82
CA TYR A 137 6.30 -18.14 14.50
C TYR A 137 7.46 -19.11 14.81
N GLU A 138 7.44 -19.74 15.98
CA GLU A 138 8.49 -20.70 16.38
C GLU A 138 8.49 -21.94 15.49
N GLU A 139 7.30 -22.45 15.13
CA GLU A 139 7.16 -23.55 14.18
C GLU A 139 7.71 -23.19 12.80
N TRP A 140 7.29 -22.06 12.25
CA TRP A 140 7.79 -21.54 10.97
C TRP A 140 9.32 -21.40 10.98
N ARG A 141 9.88 -20.83 12.05
CA ARG A 141 11.32 -20.63 12.20
C ARG A 141 12.06 -21.98 12.24
N ARG A 142 11.57 -22.94 13.02
CA ARG A 142 12.14 -24.29 13.13
C ARG A 142 12.12 -25.03 11.80
N ALA A 143 11.04 -24.87 11.04
CA ALA A 143 10.90 -25.45 9.70
C ALA A 143 11.67 -24.69 8.60
N GLN A 144 12.36 -23.59 8.94
CA GLN A 144 13.03 -22.72 7.97
C GLN A 144 12.08 -22.25 6.86
N GLY A 145 10.85 -21.89 7.23
CA GLY A 145 9.79 -21.56 6.28
C GLY A 145 10.10 -20.34 5.40
N GLY A 146 9.43 -20.28 4.25
CA GLY A 146 9.49 -19.16 3.33
C GLY A 146 8.52 -18.02 3.70
N ALA A 147 8.36 -17.07 2.78
CA ALA A 147 7.38 -16.00 2.88
C ALA A 147 6.41 -16.06 1.69
N PHE A 148 5.13 -15.75 1.93
CA PHE A 148 4.13 -15.62 0.88
C PHE A 148 4.48 -14.44 -0.04
N THR A 149 4.42 -14.71 -1.34
CA THR A 149 4.63 -13.72 -2.42
C THR A 149 3.33 -13.35 -3.15
N VAL A 150 2.25 -14.06 -2.83
CA VAL A 150 0.86 -13.81 -3.23
C VAL A 150 0.19 -12.79 -2.31
N SER A 151 -0.95 -12.25 -2.72
CA SER A 151 -1.72 -11.33 -1.87
C SER A 151 -2.18 -11.99 -0.56
N VAL A 152 -2.48 -11.18 0.46
CA VAL A 152 -3.04 -11.68 1.73
C VAL A 152 -4.31 -12.48 1.46
N ARG A 153 -5.20 -11.97 0.59
CA ARG A 153 -6.44 -12.67 0.21
C ARG A 153 -6.17 -14.06 -0.37
N GLU A 154 -5.23 -14.20 -1.31
CA GLU A 154 -4.87 -15.50 -1.88
C GLU A 154 -4.26 -16.44 -0.84
N ALA A 155 -3.45 -15.92 0.09
CA ALA A 155 -2.91 -16.72 1.19
C ALA A 155 -4.00 -17.24 2.14
N LEU A 156 -5.09 -16.48 2.37
CA LEU A 156 -6.25 -16.96 3.12
C LEU A 156 -6.94 -18.14 2.42
N ASP A 157 -7.05 -18.09 1.09
CA ASP A 157 -7.62 -19.19 0.31
C ASP A 157 -6.76 -20.46 0.39
N LEU A 158 -5.43 -20.32 0.38
CA LEU A 158 -4.49 -21.43 0.58
C LEU A 158 -4.56 -21.99 2.00
N ALA A 159 -4.62 -21.12 3.01
CA ALA A 159 -4.74 -21.53 4.40
C ALA A 159 -6.02 -22.33 4.64
N GLU A 160 -7.15 -21.88 4.08
CA GLU A 160 -8.42 -22.60 4.18
C GLU A 160 -8.37 -23.98 3.50
N GLN A 161 -7.68 -24.11 2.36
CA GLN A 161 -7.52 -25.41 1.69
C GLN A 161 -6.69 -26.41 2.49
N ALA A 162 -5.77 -25.94 3.34
CA ALA A 162 -4.91 -26.80 4.14
C ALA A 162 -5.60 -27.38 5.39
N VAL A 163 -6.72 -26.79 5.82
CA VAL A 163 -7.42 -27.15 7.07
C VAL A 163 -8.88 -27.56 6.86
N LYS A 164 -9.34 -27.62 5.61
CA LYS A 164 -10.61 -28.23 5.22
C LYS A 164 -10.54 -29.74 5.42
#